data_AF-A0A060SDW4-F1
#
_entry.id   AF-A0A060SDW4-F1
#
_cell.length_a   1.000
_cell.length_b   1.000
_cell.length_c   1.000
_cell.angle_alpha   90.00
_cell.angle_beta   90.00
_cell.angle_gamma   90.00
#
_symmetry.space_group_name_H-M   'P 1'
#
loop_
_entity.id
_entity.type
_entity.pdbx_description
1 polymer ?
#
loop_
_entity_poly.entity_id
_entity_poly.type
_entity_poly.pdbx_seq_one_letter_code
_entity_poly.pdbx_strand_id
1 'polypeptide(L)'
;MVNQSDLPFRILVRRYNTSLVYTQMLLPERLLNDREYLEFHRKGLRDGPDAPVVVQLCGNDPETVVRAARQVVDRADAIDLNLGCPQEAAREGHYGGYLLDKKDWALVESIGAHR
;
A
#
# COMPACT_ATOMS: atom_id res chain seq x y z
N MET A 1 0.79 9.33 1.06
CA MET A 1 1.91 10.24 1.37
C MET A 1 2.64 9.73 2.62
N VAL A 2 3.93 9.39 2.51
CA VAL A 2 4.70 8.86 3.65
C VAL A 2 4.83 9.93 4.74
N ASN A 3 4.63 9.56 6.01
CA ASN A 3 4.63 10.45 7.19
C ASN A 3 3.60 11.58 7.16
N GLN A 4 2.55 11.45 6.35
CA GLN A 4 1.48 12.46 6.24
C GLN A 4 0.10 11.82 6.23
N SER A 5 -0.15 10.80 5.39
CA SER A 5 -1.47 10.16 5.28
C SER A 5 -1.68 9.03 6.30
N ASP A 6 -1.29 9.28 7.55
CA ASP A 6 -1.54 8.38 8.69
C ASP A 6 -3.01 8.43 9.15
N LEU A 7 -3.37 7.62 10.14
CA LEU A 7 -4.78 7.49 10.55
C LEU A 7 -5.40 8.83 11.03
N PRO A 8 -4.75 9.63 11.91
CA PRO A 8 -5.28 10.93 12.29
C PRO A 8 -5.55 11.86 11.10
N PHE A 9 -4.62 11.94 10.14
CA PHE A 9 -4.82 12.77 8.95
C PHE A 9 -6.00 12.27 8.10
N ARG A 10 -6.11 10.95 7.90
CA ARG A 10 -7.22 10.37 7.12
C ARG A 10 -8.58 10.64 7.76
N ILE A 11 -8.68 10.56 9.10
CA ILE A 11 -9.91 10.92 9.82
C ILE A 11 -10.23 12.41 9.69
N LEU A 12 -9.21 13.28 9.73
CA LEU A 12 -9.40 14.72 9.57
C LEU A 12 -10.00 15.05 8.19
N VAL A 13 -9.40 14.53 7.12
CA VAL A 13 -9.84 14.86 5.75
C VAL A 13 -11.24 14.33 5.43
N ARG A 14 -11.71 13.28 6.13
CA ARG A 14 -13.10 12.81 6.01
C ARG A 14 -14.15 13.85 6.37
N ARG A 15 -13.81 14.81 7.24
CA ARG A 15 -14.70 15.93 7.60
C ARG A 15 -14.93 16.91 6.44
N TYR A 16 -14.17 16.77 5.36
CA TYR A 16 -14.21 17.61 4.16
C TYR A 16 -14.79 16.86 2.95
N ASN A 17 -15.70 15.91 3.18
CA ASN A 17 -16.43 15.17 2.14
C ASN A 17 -15.54 14.38 1.16
N THR A 18 -14.40 13.85 1.63
CA THR A 18 -13.59 12.94 0.80
C THR A 18 -14.32 11.64 0.54
N SER A 19 -14.29 11.15 -0.71
CA SER A 19 -14.94 9.89 -1.09
C SER A 19 -14.09 8.67 -0.73
N LEU A 20 -12.76 8.81 -0.76
CA LEU A 20 -11.78 7.73 -0.57
C LEU A 20 -10.52 8.30 0.08
N VAL A 21 -9.81 7.47 0.83
CA VAL A 21 -8.48 7.82 1.36
C VAL A 21 -7.50 6.68 1.07
N TYR A 22 -6.21 7.02 1.04
CA TYR A 22 -5.12 6.07 0.89
C TYR A 22 -4.28 6.03 2.16
N THR A 23 -3.77 4.85 2.51
CA THR A 23 -2.68 4.76 3.49
C THR A 23 -1.43 5.48 2.96
N GLN A 24 -0.44 5.64 3.83
CA GLN A 24 0.92 5.80 3.34
C GLN A 24 1.35 4.55 2.52
N MET A 25 2.41 4.70 1.73
CA MET A 25 3.03 3.56 1.05
C MET A 25 3.60 2.62 2.11
N LEU A 26 3.07 1.39 2.17
CA LEU A 26 3.48 0.39 3.14
C LEU A 26 4.54 -0.53 2.55
N LEU A 27 5.46 -0.98 3.41
CA LEU A 27 6.55 -1.87 3.04
C LEU A 27 6.11 -3.33 3.27
N PRO A 28 5.99 -4.18 2.23
CA PRO A 28 5.53 -5.57 2.37
C PRO A 28 6.32 -6.37 3.40
N GLU A 29 7.65 -6.26 3.39
CA GLU A 29 8.50 -7.01 4.31
C GLU A 29 8.28 -6.63 5.77
N ARG A 30 7.90 -5.37 6.06
CA ARG A 30 7.52 -4.97 7.41
C ARG A 30 6.14 -5.49 7.79
N LEU A 31 5.18 -5.51 6.86
CA LEU A 31 3.87 -6.12 7.13
C LEU A 31 3.98 -7.61 7.47
N LEU A 32 4.95 -8.32 6.90
CA LEU A 32 5.17 -9.75 7.13
C LEU A 32 5.97 -10.05 8.39
N ASN A 33 6.97 -9.23 8.71
CA ASN A 33 7.98 -9.57 9.73
C ASN A 33 7.95 -8.67 10.97
N ASP A 34 7.22 -7.56 10.94
CA ASP A 34 7.11 -6.60 12.04
C ASP A 34 5.65 -6.52 12.51
N ARG A 35 5.34 -7.23 13.60
CA ARG A 35 4.00 -7.31 14.17
C ARG A 35 3.49 -5.94 14.63
N GLU A 36 4.36 -5.07 15.14
CA GLU A 36 3.96 -3.74 15.58
C GLU A 36 3.60 -2.86 14.38
N TYR A 37 4.39 -2.92 13.32
CA TYR A 37 4.11 -2.23 12.06
C TYR A 37 2.77 -2.68 11.45
N LEU A 38 2.52 -4.00 11.39
CA LEU A 38 1.26 -4.56 10.91
C LEU A 38 0.07 -4.04 11.74
N GLU A 39 0.12 -4.20 13.05
CA GLU A 39 -0.99 -3.80 13.93
C GLU A 39 -1.19 -2.29 13.97
N PHE A 40 -0.12 -1.49 13.83
CA PHE A 40 -0.22 -0.04 13.69
C PHE A 40 -0.99 0.34 12.42
N HIS A 41 -0.64 -0.24 11.27
CA HIS A 41 -1.26 0.10 9.99
C HIS A 41 -2.64 -0.53 9.77
N ARG A 42 -3.01 -1.58 10.51
CA ARG A 42 -4.37 -2.14 10.53
C ARG A 42 -5.38 -1.27 11.28
N LYS A 43 -4.94 -0.28 12.07
CA LYS A 43 -5.85 0.63 12.79
C LYS A 43 -6.60 1.53 11.81
N GLY A 44 -7.92 1.59 11.95
CA GLY A 44 -8.81 2.36 11.08
C GLY A 44 -9.18 1.67 9.76
N LEU A 45 -8.46 0.61 9.38
CA LEU A 45 -8.86 -0.20 8.23
C LEU A 45 -10.18 -0.94 8.52
N ARG A 46 -11.14 -0.85 7.58
CA ARG A 46 -12.51 -1.42 7.56
C ARG A 46 -13.36 -1.11 8.78
N ASP A 47 -14.58 -0.64 8.54
CA ASP A 47 -15.54 -0.20 9.57
C ASP A 47 -14.99 0.89 10.53
N GLY A 48 -13.82 1.46 10.19
CA GLY A 48 -13.17 2.54 10.90
C GLY A 48 -13.63 3.92 10.42
N PRO A 49 -13.31 4.98 11.18
CA PRO A 49 -13.72 6.35 10.88
C PRO A 49 -13.13 6.93 9.59
N ASP A 50 -12.14 6.27 8.98
CA ASP A 50 -11.52 6.65 7.72
C ASP A 50 -11.95 5.80 6.51
N ALA A 51 -12.85 4.83 6.69
CA ALA A 51 -13.39 4.03 5.58
C ALA A 51 -14.21 4.90 4.57
N PRO A 52 -14.21 4.58 3.27
CA PRO A 52 -13.44 3.51 2.62
C PRO A 52 -11.95 3.83 2.41
N VAL A 53 -11.05 2.88 2.67
CA VAL A 53 -9.59 3.08 2.61
C VAL A 53 -8.90 2.10 1.66
N VAL A 54 -8.03 2.65 0.81
CA VAL A 54 -7.12 1.88 -0.06
C VAL A 54 -5.78 1.71 0.65
N VAL A 55 -5.31 0.47 0.75
CA VAL A 55 -3.97 0.19 1.24
C VAL A 55 -3.00 0.16 0.06
N GLN A 56 -2.02 1.06 0.06
CA GLN A 56 -1.00 1.13 -0.97
C GLN A 56 0.27 0.38 -0.53
N LEU A 57 0.68 -0.61 -1.31
CA LEU A 57 1.92 -1.37 -1.15
C LEU A 57 2.97 -0.91 -2.17
N CYS A 58 4.25 -1.20 -1.92
CA CYS A 58 5.31 -1.07 -2.92
C CYS A 58 6.09 -2.39 -3.02
N GLY A 59 6.82 -2.60 -4.11
CA GLY A 59 7.70 -3.74 -4.25
C GLY A 59 7.66 -4.30 -5.66
N ASN A 60 8.51 -5.28 -5.89
CA ASN A 60 8.72 -5.93 -7.19
C ASN A 60 8.80 -7.45 -7.10
N ASP A 61 8.72 -8.05 -5.90
CA ASP A 61 8.60 -9.49 -5.73
C ASP A 61 7.11 -9.87 -5.58
N PRO A 62 6.52 -10.61 -6.53
CA PRO A 62 5.11 -10.95 -6.49
C PRO A 62 4.68 -11.70 -5.25
N GLU A 63 5.47 -12.67 -4.79
CA GLU A 63 5.12 -13.50 -3.65
C GLU A 63 5.08 -12.66 -2.35
N THR A 64 6.11 -11.86 -2.11
CA THR A 64 6.15 -10.94 -0.96
C THR A 64 5.00 -9.94 -0.99
N VAL A 65 4.74 -9.29 -2.14
CA VAL A 65 3.67 -8.28 -2.24
C VAL A 65 2.30 -8.91 -1.99
N VAL A 66 2.02 -10.07 -2.58
CA VAL A 66 0.74 -10.79 -2.41
C VAL A 66 0.56 -11.29 -0.98
N ARG A 67 1.61 -11.87 -0.38
CA ARG A 67 1.56 -12.31 1.02
C ARG A 67 1.29 -11.14 1.97
N ALA A 68 1.91 -9.98 1.72
CA ALA A 68 1.67 -8.78 2.51
C ALA A 68 0.25 -8.22 2.31
N ALA A 69 -0.27 -8.19 1.07
CA ALA A 69 -1.64 -7.80 0.77
C ALA A 69 -2.65 -8.67 1.54
N ARG A 70 -2.41 -9.98 1.63
CA ARG A 70 -3.25 -10.92 2.39
C ARG A 70 -3.33 -10.62 3.89
N GLN A 71 -2.37 -9.88 4.47
CA GLN A 71 -2.41 -9.47 5.88
C GLN A 71 -3.42 -8.34 6.17
N VAL A 72 -3.85 -7.62 5.13
CA VAL A 72 -4.64 -6.38 5.25
C VAL A 72 -5.90 -6.36 4.39
N VAL A 73 -6.01 -7.25 3.39
CA VAL A 73 -7.12 -7.27 2.43
C VAL A 73 -8.48 -7.54 3.08
N ASP A 74 -8.52 -8.27 4.20
CA ASP A 74 -9.74 -8.50 4.99
C ASP A 74 -10.30 -7.21 5.61
N ARG A 75 -9.46 -6.17 5.69
CA ARG A 75 -9.76 -4.87 6.28
C ARG A 75 -9.59 -3.70 5.30
N ALA A 76 -9.15 -3.93 4.08
CA ALA A 76 -8.98 -2.87 3.09
C ALA A 76 -10.18 -2.86 2.14
N ASP A 77 -10.61 -1.67 1.70
CA ASP A 77 -11.63 -1.56 0.65
C ASP A 77 -11.02 -1.81 -0.73
N ALA A 78 -9.72 -1.56 -0.89
CA ALA A 78 -8.92 -1.98 -2.04
C ALA A 78 -7.44 -2.09 -1.68
N ILE A 79 -6.70 -2.84 -2.51
CA ILE A 79 -5.23 -2.89 -2.50
C ILE A 79 -4.73 -2.17 -3.75
N ASP A 80 -3.76 -1.29 -3.56
CA ASP A 80 -3.07 -0.54 -4.61
C ASP A 80 -1.58 -0.87 -4.62
N LEU A 81 -0.96 -0.89 -5.80
CA LEU A 81 0.48 -1.06 -5.96
C LEU A 81 1.07 0.28 -6.44
N ASN A 82 2.00 0.82 -5.66
CA ASN A 82 2.69 2.04 -6.01
C ASN A 82 3.63 1.80 -7.21
N LEU A 83 3.26 2.37 -8.36
CA LEU A 83 4.06 2.40 -9.59
C LEU A 83 4.53 3.82 -9.93
N GLY A 84 4.57 4.73 -8.95
CA GLY A 84 4.79 6.16 -9.19
C GLY A 84 5.91 6.81 -8.38
N CYS A 85 6.42 6.17 -7.31
CA CYS A 85 7.44 6.77 -6.45
C CYS A 85 8.76 7.03 -7.22
N PRO A 86 9.24 8.28 -7.31
CA PRO A 86 10.49 8.61 -8.02
C PRO A 86 11.70 8.74 -7.08
N GLN A 87 11.55 8.40 -5.79
CA GLN A 87 12.59 8.61 -4.79
C GLN A 87 13.76 7.64 -4.97
N GLU A 88 14.94 8.02 -4.47
CA GLU A 88 16.17 7.22 -4.57
C GLU A 88 16.02 5.82 -3.94
N ALA A 89 15.34 5.70 -2.80
CA ALA A 89 15.04 4.40 -2.20
C ALA A 89 14.18 3.48 -3.10
N ALA A 90 13.32 4.05 -3.94
CA ALA A 90 12.55 3.30 -4.93
C ALA A 90 13.40 2.87 -6.12
N ARG A 91 14.39 3.69 -6.51
CA ARG A 91 15.38 3.34 -7.52
C ARG A 91 16.23 2.16 -7.05
N GLU A 92 16.76 2.25 -5.84
CA GLU A 92 17.63 1.22 -5.26
C GLU A 92 16.88 -0.09 -5.02
N GLY A 93 15.62 -0.03 -4.60
CA GLY A 93 14.77 -1.20 -4.41
C GLY A 93 14.05 -1.67 -5.67
N HIS A 94 14.24 -1.02 -6.82
CA HIS A 94 13.55 -1.28 -8.10
C HIS A 94 12.02 -1.44 -7.94
N TYR A 95 11.36 -0.45 -7.35
CA TYR A 95 9.90 -0.37 -7.22
C TYR A 95 9.38 1.04 -7.57
N GLY A 96 8.07 1.29 -7.47
CA GLY A 96 7.54 2.63 -7.74
C GLY A 96 7.64 2.96 -9.23
N GLY A 97 8.07 4.19 -9.56
CA GLY A 97 8.18 4.65 -10.94
C GLY A 97 9.19 3.85 -11.80
N TYR A 98 10.05 3.07 -11.15
CA TYR A 98 11.07 2.25 -11.82
C TYR A 98 10.54 0.93 -12.37
N LEU A 99 9.25 0.61 -12.15
CA LEU A 99 8.55 -0.53 -12.74
C LEU A 99 7.72 -0.17 -14.00
N LEU A 100 7.79 1.09 -14.47
CA LEU A 100 7.00 1.56 -15.61
C LEU A 100 7.60 1.19 -16.98
N ASP A 101 8.87 0.80 -17.03
CA ASP A 101 9.53 0.38 -18.26
C ASP A 101 8.86 -0.89 -18.81
N LYS A 102 8.77 -1.00 -20.15
CA LYS A 102 8.15 -2.14 -20.84
C LYS A 102 8.76 -3.47 -20.43
N LYS A 103 10.05 -3.50 -20.07
CA LYS A 103 10.72 -4.71 -19.59
C LYS A 103 10.11 -5.25 -18.28
N ASP A 104 9.48 -4.39 -17.48
CA ASP A 104 8.93 -4.71 -16.16
C ASP A 104 7.42 -4.99 -16.19
N TRP A 105 6.74 -4.85 -17.34
CA TRP A 105 5.28 -5.05 -17.42
C TRP A 105 4.86 -6.47 -17.05
N ALA A 106 5.56 -7.49 -17.55
CA ALA A 106 5.27 -8.88 -17.20
C ALA A 106 5.43 -9.14 -15.69
N LEU A 107 6.37 -8.44 -15.04
CA LEU A 107 6.55 -8.50 -13.60
C LEU A 107 5.35 -7.88 -12.88
N VAL A 108 4.93 -6.66 -13.25
CA VAL A 108 3.76 -6.00 -12.66
C VAL A 108 2.48 -6.83 -12.85
N GLU A 109 2.27 -7.39 -14.04
CA GLU A 109 1.15 -8.28 -14.33
C GLU A 109 1.16 -9.51 -13.43
N SER A 110 2.34 -10.10 -13.18
CA SER A 110 2.45 -11.27 -12.31
C SER A 110 2.01 -10.99 -10.88
N ILE A 111 2.21 -9.77 -10.36
CA ILE A 111 1.72 -9.35 -9.03
C ILE A 111 0.18 -9.32 -9.01
N GLY A 112 -0.45 -8.77 -10.05
CA GLY A 112 -1.91 -8.63 -10.14
C GLY A 112 -2.66 -9.91 -10.55
N ALA A 113 -1.97 -10.92 -11.06
CA ALA A 113 -2.57 -12.17 -11.55
C ALA A 113 -3.04 -13.11 -10.42
N HIS A 114 -2.64 -12.86 -9.18
CA HIS A 114 -3.03 -13.65 -8.02
C HIS A 114 -4.44 -13.27 -7.55
N ARG A 115 -5.44 -14.06 -7.97
CA ARG A 115 -6.85 -13.98 -7.51
C ARG A 115 -7.09 -14.80 -6.25
#